data_AF-A0A5J5AH11-F1
#
_entry.id   AF-A0A5J5AH11-F1
#
_cell.length_a   1.000
_cell.length_b   1.000
_cell.length_c   1.000
_cell.angle_alpha   90.00
_cell.angle_beta   90.00
_cell.angle_gamma   90.00
#
_symmetry.space_group_name_H-M   'P 1'
#
loop_
_entity.id
_entity.type
_entity.pdbx_description
1 polymer ?
#
loop_
_entity_poly.entity_id
_entity_poly.type
_entity_poly.pdbx_seq_one_letter_code
_entity_poly.pdbx_strand_id
1 'polypeptide(L)'
;MWPRLVASKILRKRLGSNNFVADFPSNTGTLLEPPSLDDEESLRSNTIFNDHGQKTQNYKVFVSTWNVGGVTPTDDLNMEDLLDASNTSCDIYVLGFQEVVPLKATNVLGSENRRITTTWNSLIRETLNKKACGRDRNEGKPKEKKIAFLSRDGKPIESSIPQEFHCIISKQMVGILISVWVRSDLRPYTRNPSVSCVGCGIMRCLGNKGSVSVRFQLHETSFCFVCSHLASGGRQGDEKYRNSNAADILSRTSFPRGPSLDLQRKILDHDLVIFLGDLNYRISLPESATRLLVTTGEWDALLEHDQLRTELMDGQVFEGWHEGTIKFPPTYKYYPNSDEYYGGVESKKGEKKRPPAW
;
A
#
# COMPACT_ATOMS: atom_id res chain seq x y z
N MET A 1 -9.25 25.15 27.98
CA MET A 1 -7.94 24.47 27.81
C MET A 1 -8.16 22.98 28.08
N TRP A 2 -8.29 22.13 27.06
CA TRP A 2 -8.48 20.69 27.29
C TRP A 2 -7.18 20.05 27.81
N PRO A 3 -7.20 19.23 28.86
CA PRO A 3 -6.00 18.57 29.36
C PRO A 3 -5.35 17.72 28.25
N ARG A 4 -4.06 17.93 27.99
CA ARG A 4 -3.25 17.20 26.96
C ARG A 4 -3.47 15.68 26.99
N LEU A 5 -3.67 15.11 28.18
CA LEU A 5 -3.92 13.68 28.38
C LEU A 5 -5.25 13.22 27.77
N VAL A 6 -6.33 13.99 27.94
CA VAL A 6 -7.67 13.64 27.43
C VAL A 6 -7.72 13.76 25.90
N ALA A 7 -7.12 14.82 25.34
CA ALA A 7 -6.99 14.98 23.89
C ALA A 7 -6.18 13.82 23.27
N SER A 8 -5.06 13.42 23.90
CA SER A 8 -4.23 12.31 23.40
C SER A 8 -4.95 10.96 23.42
N LYS A 9 -5.82 10.71 24.41
CA LYS A 9 -6.58 9.46 24.55
C LYS A 9 -7.72 9.37 23.54
N ILE A 10 -8.39 10.50 23.24
CA ILE A 10 -9.45 10.60 22.23
C ILE A 10 -8.87 10.54 20.81
N LEU A 11 -7.75 11.22 20.54
CA LEU A 11 -7.04 11.15 19.25
C LEU A 11 -6.50 9.73 18.98
N ARG A 12 -5.86 9.08 19.97
CA ARG A 12 -5.40 7.68 19.81
C ARG A 12 -6.54 6.70 19.51
N LYS A 13 -7.71 6.85 20.16
CA LYS A 13 -8.89 6.01 19.88
C LYS A 13 -9.46 6.21 18.48
N ARG A 14 -9.34 7.40 17.88
CA ARG A 14 -9.82 7.67 16.51
C ARG A 14 -8.85 7.24 15.41
N LEU A 15 -7.54 7.31 15.67
CA LEU A 15 -6.51 6.95 14.69
C LEU A 15 -6.14 5.45 14.70
N GLY A 16 -6.37 4.71 15.79
CA GLY A 16 -6.07 3.28 15.92
C GLY A 16 -7.21 2.34 15.55
N SER A 17 -8.05 2.68 14.56
CA SER A 17 -9.16 1.82 14.13
C SER A 17 -8.63 0.64 13.31
N ASN A 18 -8.88 -0.58 13.76
CA ASN A 18 -8.53 -1.83 13.06
C ASN A 18 -9.51 -2.19 11.93
N ASN A 19 -10.56 -1.38 11.69
CA ASN A 19 -11.52 -1.62 10.62
C ASN A 19 -10.93 -1.24 9.26
N PHE A 20 -11.27 -1.97 8.21
CA PHE A 20 -10.85 -1.70 6.85
C PHE A 20 -11.97 -2.04 5.86
N VAL A 21 -11.85 -1.55 4.63
CA VAL A 21 -12.75 -1.88 3.52
C VAL A 21 -12.17 -3.10 2.80
N ALA A 22 -13.04 -4.04 2.42
CA ALA A 22 -12.69 -5.20 1.60
C ALA A 22 -13.89 -5.56 0.72
N ASP A 23 -13.64 -6.26 -0.38
CA ASP A 23 -14.70 -6.74 -1.30
C ASP A 23 -15.51 -7.88 -0.71
N PHE A 24 -15.04 -8.45 0.41
CA PHE A 24 -15.70 -9.52 1.13
C PHE A 24 -15.88 -9.13 2.60
N PRO A 25 -16.95 -9.61 3.26
CA PRO A 25 -17.11 -9.39 4.68
C PRO A 25 -15.90 -9.98 5.41
N SER A 26 -15.28 -9.16 6.27
CA SER A 26 -14.30 -9.65 7.23
C SER A 26 -15.01 -10.70 8.09
N ASN A 27 -14.49 -11.94 8.12
CA ASN A 27 -14.93 -12.99 9.05
C ASN A 27 -14.56 -12.63 10.51
N THR A 28 -14.97 -11.46 10.98
CA THR A 28 -15.08 -11.12 12.39
C THR A 28 -16.45 -11.61 12.82
N GLY A 29 -16.57 -12.93 12.94
CA GLY A 29 -17.79 -13.58 13.41
C GLY A 29 -18.20 -13.03 14.77
N THR A 30 -19.47 -12.63 14.82
CA THR A 30 -20.32 -12.53 16.00
C THR A 30 -19.91 -13.56 17.06
N LEU A 31 -19.68 -13.10 18.29
CA LEU A 31 -19.71 -13.94 19.49
C LEU A 31 -21.10 -14.61 19.54
N LEU A 32 -21.17 -15.85 19.09
CA LEU A 32 -22.27 -16.75 19.43
C LEU A 32 -21.70 -17.79 20.39
N GLU A 33 -22.44 -17.99 21.48
CA GLU A 33 -22.17 -18.93 22.57
C GLU A 33 -21.79 -20.32 22.05
N PRO A 34 -20.94 -21.06 22.79
CA PRO A 34 -20.60 -22.43 22.40
C PRO A 34 -21.89 -23.28 22.39
N PRO A 35 -22.15 -24.06 21.33
CA PRO A 35 -23.20 -25.06 21.36
C PRO A 35 -22.89 -26.06 22.48
N SER A 36 -23.93 -26.42 23.22
CA SER A 36 -23.93 -27.49 24.21
C SER A 36 -23.29 -28.77 23.66
N LEU A 37 -22.45 -29.37 24.50
CA LEU A 37 -21.97 -30.74 24.36
C LEU A 37 -23.19 -31.65 24.26
N ASP A 38 -23.43 -32.20 23.08
CA ASP A 38 -24.05 -33.50 22.79
C ASP A 38 -24.26 -33.55 21.27
N ASP A 39 -23.28 -34.11 20.56
CA ASP A 39 -23.41 -34.80 19.27
C ASP A 39 -22.00 -35.19 18.78
N GLU A 40 -21.37 -36.12 19.51
CA GLU A 40 -20.35 -36.99 18.92
C GLU A 40 -21.06 -38.00 18.02
N GLU A 41 -20.99 -37.84 16.69
CA GLU A 41 -20.64 -38.92 15.76
C GLU A 41 -20.62 -38.47 14.30
N SER A 42 -19.68 -39.06 13.55
CA SER A 42 -19.57 -39.06 12.09
C SER A 42 -18.94 -37.84 11.40
N LEU A 43 -17.62 -37.78 11.44
CA LEU A 43 -16.78 -37.72 10.23
C LEU A 43 -15.31 -37.84 10.67
N ARG A 44 -14.88 -39.07 10.95
CA ARG A 44 -13.46 -39.43 10.90
C ARG A 44 -12.99 -39.21 9.45
N SER A 45 -12.45 -38.02 9.18
CA SER A 45 -11.64 -37.82 7.98
C SER A 45 -10.31 -38.50 8.22
N ASN A 46 -10.09 -39.57 7.47
CA ASN A 46 -8.86 -40.33 7.42
C ASN A 46 -7.65 -39.40 7.37
N THR A 47 -6.82 -39.47 8.40
CA THR A 47 -5.48 -38.91 8.43
C THR A 47 -4.62 -39.72 7.45
N ILE A 48 -4.75 -39.41 6.17
CA ILE A 48 -3.73 -39.75 5.19
C ILE A 48 -2.61 -38.76 5.46
N PHE A 49 -1.58 -39.22 6.18
CA PHE A 49 -0.26 -38.59 6.16
C PHE A 49 0.27 -38.69 4.72
N ASN A 50 -0.19 -37.77 3.87
CA ASN A 50 0.44 -37.51 2.60
C ASN A 50 1.69 -36.70 2.90
N ASP A 51 2.82 -37.39 2.92
CA ASP A 51 4.14 -36.85 2.62
C ASP A 51 4.13 -36.31 1.17
N HIS A 52 3.39 -35.22 0.95
CA HIS A 52 3.53 -34.40 -0.24
C HIS A 52 4.61 -33.40 0.08
N GLY A 53 5.84 -33.65 -0.41
CA GLY A 53 6.93 -32.69 -0.35
C GLY A 53 6.38 -31.29 -0.60
N GLN A 54 6.47 -30.42 0.40
CA GLN A 54 5.84 -29.10 0.39
C GLN A 54 6.37 -28.32 -0.80
N LYS A 55 5.59 -28.31 -1.89
CA LYS A 55 5.99 -27.61 -3.11
C LYS A 55 5.80 -26.12 -2.87
N THR A 56 6.91 -25.40 -2.73
CA THR A 56 6.89 -23.93 -2.67
C THR A 56 6.24 -23.38 -3.93
N GLN A 57 5.19 -22.57 -3.73
CA GLN A 57 4.54 -21.83 -4.81
C GLN A 57 5.12 -20.41 -4.84
N ASN A 58 5.56 -19.96 -6.01
CA ASN A 58 6.10 -18.62 -6.19
C ASN A 58 5.00 -17.69 -6.68
N TYR A 59 4.82 -16.57 -5.99
CA TYR A 59 3.88 -15.51 -6.35
C TYR A 59 4.62 -14.20 -6.60
N LYS A 60 4.10 -13.40 -7.53
CA LYS A 60 4.62 -12.09 -7.89
C LYS A 60 3.82 -11.00 -7.19
N VAL A 61 4.52 -10.13 -6.47
CA VAL A 61 3.94 -8.98 -5.78
C VAL A 61 4.32 -7.70 -6.51
N PHE A 62 3.34 -6.92 -6.91
CA PHE A 62 3.51 -5.56 -7.39
C PHE A 62 3.31 -4.58 -6.23
N VAL A 63 4.21 -3.63 -6.07
CA VAL A 63 4.11 -2.60 -5.04
C VAL A 63 4.34 -1.23 -5.68
N SER A 64 3.43 -0.30 -5.44
CA SER A 64 3.56 1.09 -5.92
C SER A 64 3.20 2.08 -4.82
N THR A 65 3.83 3.25 -4.87
CA THR A 65 3.54 4.38 -3.98
C THR A 65 3.39 5.66 -4.78
N TRP A 66 2.40 6.49 -4.43
CA TRP A 66 2.20 7.79 -5.07
C TRP A 66 1.68 8.86 -4.09
N ASN A 67 2.45 9.95 -3.93
CA ASN A 67 1.95 11.17 -3.30
C ASN A 67 1.14 11.98 -4.32
N VAL A 68 -0.18 12.03 -4.14
CA VAL A 68 -1.13 12.68 -5.07
C VAL A 68 -1.31 14.18 -4.81
N GLY A 69 -0.53 14.76 -3.89
CA GLY A 69 -0.42 16.20 -3.70
C GLY A 69 -1.70 16.90 -3.24
N GLY A 70 -2.62 16.20 -2.56
CA GLY A 70 -3.89 16.77 -2.12
C GLY A 70 -4.94 16.86 -3.22
N VAL A 71 -4.67 16.29 -4.41
CA VAL A 71 -5.57 16.30 -5.55
C VAL A 71 -6.53 15.12 -5.45
N THR A 72 -7.83 15.40 -5.48
CA THR A 72 -8.86 14.35 -5.55
C THR A 72 -8.84 13.76 -6.96
N PRO A 73 -8.81 12.42 -7.12
CA PRO A 73 -8.88 11.81 -8.44
C PRO A 73 -10.22 12.12 -9.10
N THR A 74 -10.20 12.31 -10.41
CA THR A 74 -11.39 12.33 -11.26
C THR A 74 -11.77 10.91 -11.65
N ASP A 75 -13.03 10.69 -12.04
CA ASP A 75 -13.53 9.35 -12.39
C ASP A 75 -12.90 8.79 -13.68
N ASP A 76 -12.23 9.64 -14.48
CA ASP A 76 -11.54 9.30 -15.73
C ASP A 76 -10.02 9.17 -15.59
N LEU A 77 -9.48 9.23 -14.37
CA LEU A 77 -8.04 9.08 -14.13
C LEU A 77 -7.55 7.71 -14.61
N ASN A 78 -6.71 7.71 -15.65
CA ASN A 78 -6.09 6.48 -16.13
C ASN A 78 -4.99 6.01 -15.17
N MET A 79 -5.11 4.79 -14.66
CA MET A 79 -4.10 4.17 -13.79
C MET A 79 -3.33 3.02 -14.45
N GLU A 80 -3.50 2.81 -15.76
CA GLU A 80 -2.80 1.74 -16.47
C GLU A 80 -1.29 1.88 -16.39
N ASP A 81 -0.75 3.08 -16.58
CA ASP A 81 0.70 3.33 -16.52
C ASP A 81 1.26 3.14 -15.10
N LEU A 82 0.47 3.48 -14.07
CA LEU A 82 0.87 3.30 -12.68
C LEU A 82 0.86 1.83 -12.24
N LEU A 83 -0.10 1.06 -12.74
CA LEU A 83 -0.28 -0.34 -12.35
C LEU A 83 0.48 -1.31 -13.24
N ASP A 84 0.86 -0.88 -14.45
CA ASP A 84 1.47 -1.71 -15.49
C ASP A 84 0.74 -3.05 -15.71
N ALA A 85 -0.58 -3.04 -15.48
CA ALA A 85 -1.42 -4.25 -15.43
C ALA A 85 -1.57 -4.92 -16.81
N SER A 86 -1.23 -4.20 -17.88
CA SER A 86 -1.22 -4.71 -19.24
C SER A 86 0.03 -5.53 -19.56
N ASN A 87 1.18 -5.20 -18.95
CA ASN A 87 2.50 -5.79 -19.25
C ASN A 87 3.01 -6.72 -18.15
N THR A 88 2.48 -6.63 -16.92
CA THR A 88 2.92 -7.46 -15.80
C THR A 88 1.85 -8.49 -15.38
N SER A 89 2.28 -9.76 -15.25
CA SER A 89 1.47 -10.82 -14.65
C SER A 89 1.78 -10.91 -13.16
N CYS A 90 1.13 -10.08 -12.35
CA CYS A 90 1.28 -10.10 -10.89
C CYS A 90 0.12 -10.83 -10.21
N ASP A 91 0.39 -11.43 -9.06
CA ASP A 91 -0.59 -12.18 -8.27
C ASP A 91 -1.23 -11.32 -7.17
N ILE A 92 -0.45 -10.35 -6.67
CA ILE A 92 -0.81 -9.42 -5.60
C ILE A 92 -0.40 -8.01 -6.03
N TYR A 93 -1.30 -7.04 -5.89
CA TYR A 93 -1.01 -5.62 -6.07
C TYR A 93 -1.17 -4.89 -4.73
N VAL A 94 -0.17 -4.11 -4.35
CA VAL A 94 -0.18 -3.25 -3.15
C VAL A 94 0.06 -1.81 -3.56
N LEU A 95 -0.91 -0.96 -3.25
CA LEU A 95 -0.92 0.43 -3.71
C LEU A 95 -0.99 1.36 -2.50
N GLY A 96 0.08 2.11 -2.27
CA GLY A 96 0.17 3.13 -1.26
C GLY A 96 -0.02 4.52 -1.85
N PHE A 97 -0.83 5.36 -1.21
CA PHE A 97 -1.01 6.75 -1.61
C PHE A 97 -0.80 7.68 -0.43
N GLN A 98 -0.25 8.87 -0.70
CA GLN A 98 -0.08 9.94 0.27
C GLN A 98 -0.76 11.21 -0.24
N GLU A 99 -1.18 12.06 0.70
CA GLU A 99 -1.95 13.28 0.42
C GLU A 99 -3.25 13.04 -0.38
N VAL A 100 -3.94 11.92 -0.16
CA VAL A 100 -5.24 11.65 -0.83
C VAL A 100 -6.39 12.59 -0.41
N VAL A 101 -6.11 13.50 0.54
CA VAL A 101 -7.03 14.56 0.98
C VAL A 101 -6.29 15.90 0.96
N PRO A 102 -6.97 17.00 0.61
CA PRO A 102 -6.45 18.34 0.89
C PRO A 102 -6.19 18.50 2.39
N LEU A 103 -5.07 19.12 2.78
CA LEU A 103 -4.74 19.40 4.18
C LEU A 103 -5.60 20.55 4.73
N LYS A 104 -6.90 20.31 4.91
CA LYS A 104 -7.83 21.19 5.63
C LYS A 104 -8.01 20.68 7.06
N ALA A 105 -8.20 21.57 8.03
CA ALA A 105 -8.37 21.20 9.45
C ALA A 105 -9.49 20.15 9.66
N THR A 106 -10.56 20.22 8.85
CA THR A 106 -11.66 19.25 8.82
C THR A 106 -11.22 17.85 8.41
N ASN A 107 -10.26 17.73 7.48
CA ASN A 107 -9.78 16.44 6.98
C ASN A 107 -8.78 15.79 7.95
N VAL A 108 -8.09 16.61 8.73
CA VAL A 108 -7.10 16.15 9.73
C VAL A 108 -7.75 15.76 11.06
N LEU A 109 -8.88 16.40 11.42
CA LEU A 109 -9.60 16.16 12.68
C LEU A 109 -10.92 15.38 12.51
N GLY A 110 -11.36 15.18 11.27
CA GLY A 110 -12.60 14.49 10.90
C GLY A 110 -12.49 12.97 10.91
N SER A 111 -13.62 12.30 10.66
CA SER A 111 -13.66 10.85 10.44
C SER A 111 -13.09 10.49 9.06
N GLU A 112 -12.66 9.23 8.90
CA GLU A 112 -12.25 8.68 7.59
C GLU A 112 -13.27 9.01 6.50
N ASN A 113 -12.79 9.55 5.38
CA ASN A 113 -13.65 9.96 4.27
C ASN A 113 -13.89 8.77 3.33
N ARG A 114 -14.94 7.99 3.64
CA ARG A 114 -15.33 6.80 2.87
C ARG A 114 -15.43 7.04 1.37
N ARG A 115 -15.84 8.25 0.94
CA ARG A 115 -15.97 8.59 -0.48
C ARG A 115 -14.63 8.49 -1.21
N ILE A 116 -13.54 8.95 -0.59
CA ILE A 116 -12.20 8.96 -1.21
C ILE A 116 -11.70 7.53 -1.39
N THR A 117 -11.79 6.71 -0.34
CA THR A 117 -11.45 5.29 -0.41
C THR A 117 -12.27 4.56 -1.48
N THR A 118 -13.58 4.84 -1.57
CA THR A 118 -14.45 4.24 -2.59
C THR A 118 -14.03 4.64 -4.00
N THR A 119 -13.74 5.93 -4.26
CA THR A 119 -13.31 6.41 -5.58
C THR A 119 -11.99 5.74 -6.00
N TRP A 120 -10.96 5.76 -5.15
CA TRP A 120 -9.69 5.09 -5.44
C TRP A 120 -9.88 3.59 -5.69
N ASN A 121 -10.62 2.89 -4.82
CA ASN A 121 -10.84 1.46 -4.99
C ASN A 121 -11.63 1.15 -6.29
N SER A 122 -12.54 2.03 -6.72
CA SER A 122 -13.28 1.86 -7.98
C SER A 122 -12.35 1.95 -9.18
N LEU A 123 -11.51 2.99 -9.25
CA LEU A 123 -10.54 3.18 -10.32
C LEU A 123 -9.57 1.99 -10.40
N ILE A 124 -9.11 1.49 -9.24
CA ILE A 124 -8.15 0.38 -9.19
C ILE A 124 -8.82 -0.90 -9.70
N ARG A 125 -10.04 -1.18 -9.22
CA ARG A 125 -10.80 -2.36 -9.65
C ARG A 125 -11.04 -2.34 -11.15
N GLU A 126 -11.46 -1.20 -11.70
CA GLU A 126 -11.71 -1.06 -13.13
C GLU A 126 -10.43 -1.30 -13.94
N THR A 127 -9.30 -0.74 -13.50
CA THR A 127 -8.02 -0.88 -14.20
C THR A 127 -7.51 -2.33 -14.16
N LEU A 128 -7.50 -2.97 -12.98
CA LEU A 128 -7.02 -4.35 -12.82
C LEU A 128 -7.91 -5.36 -13.55
N ASN A 129 -9.23 -5.12 -13.60
CA ASN A 129 -10.20 -6.05 -14.17
C ASN A 129 -10.67 -5.67 -15.59
N LYS A 130 -10.02 -4.69 -16.24
CA LYS A 130 -10.41 -4.19 -17.58
C LYS A 130 -10.51 -5.30 -18.64
N LYS A 131 -9.59 -6.29 -18.60
CA LYS A 131 -9.60 -7.44 -19.51
C LYS A 131 -10.72 -8.46 -19.19
N ALA A 132 -11.24 -8.50 -17.96
CA ALA A 132 -12.33 -9.41 -17.57
C ALA A 132 -13.70 -8.93 -18.05
N CYS A 133 -13.92 -7.61 -18.14
CA CYS A 133 -15.18 -7.03 -18.60
C CYS A 133 -15.33 -6.89 -20.13
N GLY A 134 -14.31 -7.25 -20.92
CA GLY A 134 -14.30 -7.12 -22.38
C GLY A 134 -15.25 -8.05 -23.16
N ARG A 135 -16.18 -8.76 -22.50
CA ARG A 135 -17.10 -9.71 -23.15
C ARG A 135 -18.57 -9.27 -23.26
N ASP A 136 -19.00 -8.16 -22.66
CA ASP A 136 -20.43 -7.77 -22.67
C ASP A 136 -20.67 -6.27 -22.94
N ARG A 137 -20.16 -5.76 -24.06
CA ARG A 137 -20.70 -4.54 -24.70
C ARG A 137 -21.15 -4.82 -26.13
N ASN A 138 -22.13 -5.70 -26.28
CA ASN A 138 -23.03 -5.69 -27.42
C ASN A 138 -24.45 -5.49 -26.87
N GLU A 139 -24.91 -4.25 -26.92
CA GLU A 139 -26.30 -3.91 -26.66
C GLU A 139 -27.21 -4.64 -27.66
N GLY A 140 -28.25 -5.29 -27.14
CA GLY A 140 -29.45 -5.66 -27.89
C GLY A 140 -29.40 -6.98 -28.66
N LYS A 141 -29.55 -8.12 -27.96
CA LYS A 141 -30.44 -9.25 -28.34
C LYS A 141 -30.36 -10.37 -27.28
N PRO A 142 -31.48 -10.99 -26.88
CA PRO A 142 -31.43 -12.18 -26.04
C PRO A 142 -30.89 -13.36 -26.88
N LYS A 143 -29.83 -14.03 -26.44
CA LYS A 143 -29.39 -15.28 -27.05
C LYS A 143 -29.23 -16.38 -26.00
N GLU A 144 -29.84 -17.49 -26.35
CA GLU A 144 -29.95 -18.73 -25.61
C GLU A 144 -28.60 -19.32 -25.19
N LYS A 145 -28.65 -20.11 -24.11
CA LYS A 145 -27.55 -20.94 -23.61
C LYS A 145 -26.99 -21.84 -24.72
N LYS A 146 -25.85 -21.47 -25.31
CA LYS A 146 -25.03 -22.41 -26.08
C LYS A 146 -23.96 -23.01 -25.19
N ILE A 147 -24.17 -24.28 -24.85
CA ILE A 147 -23.14 -25.21 -24.38
C ILE A 147 -22.05 -25.25 -25.46
N ALA A 148 -20.82 -24.89 -25.11
CA ALA A 148 -19.69 -24.93 -26.03
C ALA A 148 -19.23 -26.39 -26.20
N PHE A 149 -19.42 -26.92 -27.40
CA PHE A 149 -18.81 -28.16 -27.87
C PHE A 149 -17.41 -27.91 -28.47
N LEU A 150 -16.60 -28.96 -28.39
CA LEU A 150 -15.23 -29.17 -28.89
C LEU A 150 -14.87 -28.47 -30.22
N SER A 151 -13.63 -27.97 -30.31
CA SER A 151 -13.03 -27.53 -31.58
C SER A 151 -12.42 -28.69 -32.36
N ARG A 152 -12.54 -28.62 -33.69
CA ARG A 152 -12.21 -29.69 -34.66
C ARG A 152 -10.71 -29.84 -34.97
N ASP A 153 -9.83 -29.02 -34.37
CA ASP A 153 -8.41 -28.94 -34.77
C ASP A 153 -7.38 -29.32 -33.68
N GLY A 154 -7.78 -29.98 -32.60
CA GLY A 154 -6.83 -30.65 -31.68
C GLY A 154 -5.80 -29.75 -30.98
N LYS A 155 -5.88 -28.42 -31.10
CA LYS A 155 -5.07 -27.48 -30.32
C LYS A 155 -5.80 -27.11 -29.02
N PRO A 156 -5.11 -27.07 -27.87
CA PRO A 156 -5.72 -26.57 -26.65
C PRO A 156 -6.11 -25.11 -26.89
N ILE A 157 -7.41 -24.81 -26.84
CA ILE A 157 -7.85 -23.45 -26.59
C ILE A 157 -7.47 -23.21 -25.14
N GLU A 158 -6.35 -22.53 -24.94
CA GLU A 158 -6.01 -21.96 -23.64
C GLU A 158 -7.02 -20.85 -23.40
N SER A 159 -8.21 -21.23 -22.90
CA SER A 159 -9.18 -20.29 -22.40
C SER A 159 -8.58 -19.69 -21.14
N SER A 160 -7.74 -18.66 -21.30
CA SER A 160 -7.23 -17.89 -20.16
C SER A 160 -8.45 -17.37 -19.42
N ILE A 161 -8.77 -17.98 -18.29
CA ILE A 161 -9.78 -17.49 -17.36
C ILE A 161 -9.36 -16.04 -17.07
N PRO A 162 -10.26 -15.06 -17.23
CA PRO A 162 -9.92 -13.68 -16.91
C PRO A 162 -9.37 -13.62 -15.48
N GLN A 163 -8.16 -13.10 -15.31
CA GLN A 163 -7.59 -12.89 -13.99
C GLN A 163 -8.35 -11.72 -13.36
N GLU A 164 -9.32 -12.06 -12.54
CA GLU A 164 -10.03 -11.11 -11.71
C GLU A 164 -9.22 -10.86 -10.42
N PHE A 165 -9.25 -9.61 -9.95
CA PHE A 165 -8.63 -9.18 -8.71
C PHE A 165 -9.68 -8.63 -7.75
N HIS A 166 -9.53 -8.95 -6.48
CA HIS A 166 -10.38 -8.46 -5.41
C HIS A 166 -9.58 -7.73 -4.34
N CYS A 167 -10.16 -6.66 -3.80
CA CYS A 167 -9.58 -5.93 -2.68
C CYS A 167 -9.77 -6.72 -1.38
N ILE A 168 -8.68 -7.16 -0.75
CA ILE A 168 -8.73 -7.85 0.54
C ILE A 168 -8.62 -6.88 1.72
N ILE A 169 -7.93 -5.76 1.53
CA ILE A 169 -7.72 -4.72 2.54
C ILE A 169 -7.59 -3.37 1.84
N SER A 170 -8.36 -2.37 2.28
CA SER A 170 -8.17 -0.96 1.92
C SER A 170 -8.42 -0.10 3.15
N LYS A 171 -7.42 0.71 3.52
CA LYS A 171 -7.42 1.49 4.76
C LYS A 171 -6.82 2.87 4.55
N GLN A 172 -7.57 3.88 4.99
CA GLN A 172 -7.15 5.28 4.98
C GLN A 172 -6.88 5.78 6.42
N MET A 173 -5.81 6.53 6.61
CA MET A 173 -5.55 7.37 7.78
C MET A 173 -5.24 8.79 7.30
N VAL A 174 -6.19 9.72 7.46
CA VAL A 174 -6.09 11.11 7.00
C VAL A 174 -5.69 11.17 5.52
N GLY A 175 -4.42 11.45 5.20
CA GLY A 175 -3.92 11.55 3.83
C GLY A 175 -3.17 10.32 3.34
N ILE A 176 -3.05 9.27 4.16
CA ILE A 176 -2.36 8.03 3.79
C ILE A 176 -3.42 6.97 3.47
N LEU A 177 -3.32 6.33 2.32
CA LEU A 177 -4.17 5.21 1.92
C LEU A 177 -3.27 4.05 1.52
N ILE A 178 -3.67 2.83 1.87
CA ILE A 178 -3.10 1.61 1.31
C ILE A 178 -4.23 0.67 0.91
N SER A 179 -4.08 0.03 -0.25
CA SER A 179 -4.98 -1.03 -0.70
C SER A 179 -4.21 -2.23 -1.21
N VAL A 180 -4.71 -3.42 -0.91
CA VAL A 180 -4.14 -4.72 -1.30
C VAL A 180 -5.18 -5.48 -2.10
N TRP A 181 -4.77 -5.91 -3.28
CA TRP A 181 -5.59 -6.63 -4.25
C TRP A 181 -4.93 -7.95 -4.58
N VAL A 182 -5.71 -9.03 -4.55
CA VAL A 182 -5.21 -10.38 -4.84
C VAL A 182 -6.02 -11.00 -5.96
N ARG A 183 -5.35 -11.83 -6.78
CA ARG A 183 -6.01 -12.62 -7.81
C ARG A 183 -7.07 -13.54 -7.19
N SER A 184 -8.21 -13.71 -7.85
CA SER A 184 -9.41 -14.34 -7.28
C SER A 184 -9.20 -15.79 -6.81
N ASP A 185 -8.36 -16.56 -7.49
CA ASP A 185 -8.00 -17.94 -7.14
C ASP A 185 -7.14 -18.04 -5.87
N LEU A 186 -6.48 -16.95 -5.46
CA LEU A 186 -5.68 -16.89 -4.22
C LEU A 186 -6.50 -16.54 -2.98
N ARG A 187 -7.75 -16.09 -3.16
CA ARG A 187 -8.64 -15.72 -2.07
C ARG A 187 -8.83 -16.84 -1.02
N PRO A 188 -9.09 -18.11 -1.37
CA PRO A 188 -9.30 -19.17 -0.37
C PRO A 188 -8.08 -19.42 0.54
N TYR A 189 -6.90 -19.00 0.08
CA TYR A 189 -5.62 -19.16 0.78
C TYR A 189 -5.20 -17.89 1.52
N THR A 190 -5.91 -16.77 1.33
CA THR A 190 -5.65 -15.50 2.00
C THR A 190 -6.38 -15.46 3.34
N ARG A 191 -5.64 -15.34 4.44
CA ARG A 191 -6.16 -15.42 5.80
C ARG A 191 -5.69 -14.25 6.64
N ASN A 192 -6.43 -14.02 7.72
CA ASN A 192 -6.05 -13.08 8.77
C ASN A 192 -5.65 -11.68 8.24
N PRO A 193 -6.46 -10.99 7.44
CA PRO A 193 -6.21 -9.61 7.10
C PRO A 193 -6.33 -8.71 8.35
N SER A 194 -5.41 -7.78 8.53
CA SER A 194 -5.48 -6.78 9.60
C SER A 194 -4.72 -5.52 9.26
N VAL A 195 -5.05 -4.43 9.97
CA VAL A 195 -4.48 -3.10 9.75
C VAL A 195 -4.08 -2.46 11.08
N SER A 196 -3.08 -1.59 11.04
CA SER A 196 -2.61 -0.80 12.17
C SER A 196 -2.17 0.57 11.67
N CYS A 197 -2.64 1.63 12.31
CA CYS A 197 -2.38 3.01 11.90
C CYS A 197 -1.56 3.72 12.98
N VAL A 198 -0.45 4.34 12.58
CA VAL A 198 0.44 5.09 13.49
C VAL A 198 0.56 6.52 13.00
N GLY A 199 0.01 7.48 13.75
CA GLY A 199 0.23 8.91 13.49
C GLY A 199 1.55 9.40 14.06
N CYS A 200 2.33 10.13 13.25
CA CYS A 200 3.61 10.76 13.58
C CYS A 200 3.60 12.29 13.42
N GLY A 201 2.46 12.89 13.04
CA GLY A 201 2.31 14.33 12.87
C GLY A 201 2.31 15.12 14.18
N ILE A 202 1.64 16.27 14.20
CA ILE A 202 1.63 17.20 15.34
C ILE A 202 1.28 16.45 16.65
N MET A 203 2.08 16.67 17.70
CA MET A 203 1.98 15.97 19.00
C MET A 203 2.10 14.42 18.94
N ARG A 204 2.77 13.86 17.92
CA ARG A 204 2.90 12.40 17.70
C ARG A 204 1.57 11.65 17.58
N CYS A 205 0.50 12.36 17.25
CA CYS A 205 -0.86 11.80 17.20
C CYS A 205 -1.62 12.20 15.93
N LEU A 206 -1.30 13.34 15.29
CA LEU A 206 -2.03 13.78 14.11
C LEU A 206 -1.63 12.97 12.86
N GLY A 207 -2.62 12.49 12.09
CA GLY A 207 -2.42 11.49 11.03
C GLY A 207 -1.95 12.02 9.68
N ASN A 208 -1.60 13.30 9.54
CA ASN A 208 -1.07 13.85 8.27
C ASN A 208 0.34 13.35 7.94
N LYS A 209 1.01 12.74 8.92
CA LYS A 209 2.28 12.02 8.81
C LYS A 209 2.17 10.75 9.65
N GLY A 210 2.89 9.70 9.27
CA GLY A 210 2.80 8.41 9.94
C GLY A 210 2.71 7.25 8.97
N SER A 211 1.99 6.20 9.33
CA SER A 211 1.77 5.03 8.46
C SER A 211 0.38 4.42 8.60
N VAL A 212 0.00 3.72 7.53
CA VAL A 212 -0.99 2.65 7.55
C VAL A 212 -0.27 1.35 7.21
N SER A 213 -0.19 0.45 8.18
CA SER A 213 0.42 -0.87 8.05
C SER A 213 -0.67 -1.92 7.89
N VAL A 214 -0.50 -2.85 6.96
CA VAL A 214 -1.43 -3.97 6.73
C VAL A 214 -0.68 -5.29 6.80
N ARG A 215 -1.35 -6.33 7.27
CA ARG A 215 -0.82 -7.70 7.24
C ARG A 215 -1.88 -8.70 6.82
N PHE A 216 -1.43 -9.80 6.23
CA PHE A 216 -2.23 -10.97 5.94
C PHE A 216 -1.30 -12.19 5.78
N GLN A 217 -1.89 -13.37 5.72
CA GLN A 217 -1.18 -14.60 5.37
C GLN A 217 -1.70 -15.10 4.03
N LEU A 218 -0.81 -15.57 3.17
CA LEU A 218 -1.15 -16.34 1.97
C LEU A 218 -0.51 -17.72 2.12
N HIS A 219 -1.35 -18.76 2.21
CA HIS A 219 -0.93 -20.08 2.69
C HIS A 219 -0.27 -19.98 4.07
N GLU A 220 1.01 -20.35 4.16
CA GLU A 220 1.81 -20.30 5.39
C GLU A 220 2.71 -19.06 5.46
N THR A 221 2.82 -18.27 4.38
CA THR A 221 3.67 -17.09 4.33
C THR A 221 2.93 -15.85 4.83
N SER A 222 3.52 -15.15 5.79
CA SER A 222 3.01 -13.92 6.37
C SER A 222 3.61 -12.69 5.68
N PHE A 223 2.74 -11.72 5.36
CA PHE A 223 3.11 -10.48 4.68
C PHE A 223 2.79 -9.28 5.57
N CYS A 224 3.67 -8.27 5.58
CA CYS A 224 3.39 -6.97 6.14
C CYS A 224 3.81 -5.84 5.18
N PHE A 225 2.87 -4.97 4.84
CA PHE A 225 3.13 -3.79 4.01
C PHE A 225 2.89 -2.53 4.83
N VAL A 226 3.84 -1.60 4.81
CA VAL A 226 3.81 -0.35 5.58
C VAL A 226 3.80 0.81 4.58
N CYS A 227 2.63 1.44 4.36
CA CYS A 227 2.54 2.68 3.59
C CYS A 227 2.72 3.87 4.52
N SER A 228 3.74 4.69 4.27
CA SER A 228 4.11 5.78 5.15
C SER A 228 4.14 7.14 4.46
N HIS A 229 4.07 8.18 5.28
CA HIS A 229 4.34 9.56 4.89
C HIS A 229 5.14 10.20 6.02
N LEU A 230 6.46 10.26 5.87
CA LEU A 230 7.38 10.71 6.91
C LEU A 230 7.56 12.24 6.91
N ALA A 231 8.17 12.76 7.97
CA ALA A 231 8.43 14.19 8.12
C ALA A 231 9.09 14.81 6.88
N SER A 232 8.47 15.86 6.35
CA SER A 232 9.05 16.64 5.25
C SER A 232 10.00 17.70 5.79
N GLY A 233 10.87 18.21 4.92
CA GLY A 233 11.89 19.17 5.30
C GLY A 233 13.17 18.90 4.53
N GLY A 234 13.90 19.97 4.23
CA GLY A 234 15.17 19.93 3.50
C GLY A 234 16.26 20.76 4.17
N ARG A 235 16.08 21.10 5.45
CA ARG A 235 17.13 21.70 6.25
C ARG A 235 18.04 20.59 6.76
N GLN A 236 19.30 20.93 6.99
CA GLN A 236 20.23 20.04 7.65
C GLN A 236 19.68 19.61 9.03
N GLY A 237 19.67 18.31 9.31
CA GLY A 237 19.10 17.75 10.53
C GLY A 237 17.66 17.28 10.41
N ASP A 238 16.93 17.64 9.33
CA ASP A 238 15.53 17.23 9.16
C ASP A 238 15.40 15.71 8.97
N GLU A 239 16.46 15.03 8.53
CA GLU A 239 16.54 13.55 8.42
C GLU A 239 16.26 12.86 9.76
N LYS A 240 16.69 13.46 10.88
CA LYS A 240 16.45 12.90 12.22
C LYS A 240 14.96 12.81 12.56
N TYR A 241 14.13 13.72 12.04
CA TYR A 241 12.68 13.64 12.23
C TYR A 241 12.07 12.50 11.42
N ARG A 242 12.59 12.21 10.22
CA ARG A 242 12.20 11.03 9.42
C ARG A 242 12.60 9.74 10.10
N ASN A 243 13.84 9.66 10.60
CA ASN A 243 14.33 8.50 11.36
C ASN A 243 13.47 8.27 12.61
N SER A 244 13.15 9.33 13.35
CA SER A 244 12.26 9.24 14.51
C SER A 244 10.83 8.83 14.13
N ASN A 245 10.31 9.23 12.97
CA ASN A 245 9.00 8.77 12.48
C ASN A 245 9.04 7.28 12.15
N ALA A 246 10.06 6.82 11.41
CA ALA A 246 10.23 5.40 11.08
C ALA A 246 10.37 4.54 12.36
N ALA A 247 11.16 4.97 13.34
CA ALA A 247 11.33 4.26 14.60
C ALA A 247 10.02 4.22 15.42
N ASP A 248 9.28 5.32 15.46
CA ASP A 248 7.95 5.37 16.07
C ASP A 248 6.97 4.41 15.36
N ILE A 249 7.00 4.32 14.03
CA ILE A 249 6.16 3.40 13.25
C ILE A 249 6.50 1.94 13.57
N LEU A 250 7.79 1.57 13.51
CA LEU A 250 8.25 0.21 13.79
C LEU A 250 7.89 -0.23 15.21
N SER A 251 8.11 0.65 16.19
CA SER A 251 7.84 0.34 17.60
C SER A 251 6.35 0.30 17.94
N ARG A 252 5.55 1.25 17.43
CA ARG A 252 4.13 1.42 17.83
C ARG A 252 3.16 0.59 17.00
N THR A 253 3.52 0.18 15.79
CA THR A 253 2.69 -0.71 15.00
C THR A 253 2.45 -2.00 15.79
N SER A 254 1.20 -2.39 15.89
CA SER A 254 0.80 -3.65 16.51
C SER A 254 -0.51 -4.11 15.92
N PHE A 255 -0.53 -5.36 15.48
CA PHE A 255 -1.76 -6.04 15.06
C PHE A 255 -2.43 -6.73 16.25
N PRO A 256 -3.78 -6.90 16.22
CA PRO A 256 -4.50 -7.62 17.26
C PRO A 256 -4.09 -9.09 17.31
N ARG A 257 -4.10 -9.65 18.53
CA ARG A 257 -4.02 -11.09 18.75
C ARG A 257 -5.30 -11.69 18.15
N GLY A 258 -5.17 -12.47 17.08
CA GLY A 258 -6.33 -13.17 16.52
C GLY A 258 -6.70 -14.39 17.39
N PRO A 259 -7.60 -15.25 16.90
CA PRO A 259 -8.05 -16.45 17.62
C PRO A 259 -6.90 -17.42 17.94
N SER A 260 -5.90 -17.48 17.06
CA SER A 260 -4.63 -18.18 17.32
C SER A 260 -3.63 -17.22 17.97
N LEU A 261 -3.03 -17.66 19.08
CA LEU A 261 -2.01 -16.91 19.83
C LEU A 261 -0.70 -16.71 19.05
N ASP A 262 -0.56 -17.35 17.88
CA ASP A 262 0.67 -17.41 17.09
C ASP A 262 0.74 -16.41 15.93
N LEU A 263 -0.27 -15.53 15.79
CA LEU A 263 -0.25 -14.54 14.70
C LEU A 263 0.78 -13.43 14.96
N GLN A 264 1.55 -13.11 13.91
CA GLN A 264 2.55 -12.04 13.90
C GLN A 264 1.94 -10.71 14.36
N ARG A 265 2.63 -10.00 15.25
CA ARG A 265 2.09 -8.81 15.92
C ARG A 265 2.82 -7.54 15.53
N LYS A 266 4.13 -7.61 15.39
CA LYS A 266 5.00 -6.50 14.97
C LYS A 266 5.33 -6.62 13.50
N ILE A 267 5.76 -5.50 12.91
CA ILE A 267 6.11 -5.43 11.49
C ILE A 267 7.16 -6.49 11.15
N LEU A 268 8.24 -6.56 11.92
CA LEU A 268 9.38 -7.44 11.67
C LEU A 268 9.16 -8.91 12.09
N ASP A 269 7.97 -9.26 12.61
CA ASP A 269 7.63 -10.66 12.92
C ASP A 269 7.21 -11.44 11.66
N HIS A 270 6.99 -10.77 10.52
CA HIS A 270 6.45 -11.37 9.29
C HIS A 270 7.56 -11.81 8.33
N ASP A 271 7.26 -12.82 7.51
CA ASP A 271 8.22 -13.42 6.57
C ASP A 271 8.63 -12.45 5.45
N LEU A 272 7.66 -11.73 4.89
CA LEU A 272 7.91 -10.66 3.92
C LEU A 272 7.42 -9.32 4.44
N VAL A 273 8.32 -8.34 4.52
CA VAL A 273 7.99 -6.99 4.93
C VAL A 273 8.41 -6.01 3.84
N ILE A 274 7.47 -5.14 3.43
CA ILE A 274 7.75 -4.05 2.48
C ILE A 274 7.36 -2.72 3.11
N PHE A 275 8.33 -1.82 3.25
CA PHE A 275 8.14 -0.46 3.72
C PHE A 275 8.16 0.47 2.52
N LEU A 276 7.03 1.11 2.24
CA LEU A 276 6.80 1.97 1.08
C LEU A 276 6.23 3.32 1.52
N GLY A 277 6.22 4.30 0.62
CA GLY A 277 5.56 5.57 0.87
C GLY A 277 6.33 6.78 0.36
N ASP A 278 5.86 7.95 0.75
CA ASP A 278 6.63 9.19 0.65
C ASP A 278 7.51 9.33 1.90
N LEU A 279 8.72 8.76 1.80
CA LEU A 279 9.71 8.76 2.89
C LEU A 279 10.35 10.14 3.10
N ASN A 280 10.20 11.06 2.14
CA ASN A 280 10.62 12.45 2.22
C ASN A 280 12.13 12.70 2.46
N TYR A 281 12.98 11.67 2.35
CA TYR A 281 14.44 11.83 2.35
C TYR A 281 14.86 12.69 1.16
N ARG A 282 15.98 13.39 1.31
CA ARG A 282 16.45 14.40 0.36
C ARG A 282 17.88 14.12 -0.04
N ILE A 283 18.32 14.81 -1.09
CA ILE A 283 19.73 14.81 -1.49
C ILE A 283 20.51 15.78 -0.61
N SER A 284 21.58 15.30 0.02
CA SER A 284 22.52 16.07 0.85
C SER A 284 23.54 16.84 0.01
N LEU A 285 23.05 17.64 -0.95
CA LEU A 285 23.85 18.52 -1.80
C LEU A 285 23.26 19.94 -1.84
N PRO A 286 24.10 20.96 -2.14
CA PRO A 286 23.61 22.28 -2.49
C PRO A 286 22.65 22.22 -3.70
N GLU A 287 21.61 23.04 -3.69
CA GLU A 287 20.55 23.06 -4.71
C GLU A 287 21.07 23.15 -6.15
N SER A 288 22.10 23.98 -6.40
CA SER A 288 22.73 24.10 -7.71
C SER A 288 23.45 22.84 -8.16
N ALA A 289 24.14 22.15 -7.25
CA ALA A 289 24.83 20.89 -7.53
C ALA A 289 23.84 19.75 -7.78
N THR A 290 22.78 19.65 -6.95
CA THR A 290 21.67 18.71 -7.18
C THR A 290 21.08 18.88 -8.57
N ARG A 291 20.76 20.12 -8.97
CA ARG A 291 20.17 20.39 -10.29
C ARG A 291 21.14 20.08 -11.43
N LEU A 292 22.42 20.39 -11.27
CA LEU A 292 23.43 20.07 -12.29
C LEU A 292 23.46 18.57 -12.59
N LEU A 293 23.58 17.73 -11.55
CA LEU A 293 23.59 16.27 -11.69
C LEU A 293 22.29 15.74 -12.30
N VAL A 294 21.15 16.32 -11.93
CA VAL A 294 19.85 15.95 -12.51
C VAL A 294 19.76 16.30 -13.99
N THR A 295 20.27 17.47 -14.40
CA THR A 295 20.26 17.89 -15.81
C THR A 295 21.24 17.07 -16.65
N THR A 296 22.35 16.59 -16.08
CA THR A 296 23.31 15.73 -16.78
C THR A 296 22.94 14.24 -16.74
N GLY A 297 21.91 13.85 -15.98
CA GLY A 297 21.49 12.46 -15.87
C GLY A 297 22.41 11.57 -15.02
N GLU A 298 23.21 12.18 -14.14
CA GLU A 298 24.22 11.50 -13.32
C GLU A 298 23.59 10.93 -12.04
N TRP A 299 22.76 9.89 -12.18
CA TRP A 299 21.97 9.32 -11.08
C TRP A 299 22.83 8.66 -10.01
N ASP A 300 23.90 7.95 -10.39
CA ASP A 300 24.78 7.25 -9.45
C ASP A 300 25.47 8.25 -8.51
N ALA A 301 26.04 9.33 -9.08
CA ALA A 301 26.63 10.42 -8.31
C ALA A 301 25.61 11.12 -7.40
N LEU A 302 24.36 11.25 -7.85
CA LEU A 302 23.29 11.85 -7.04
C LEU A 302 22.89 10.94 -5.87
N LEU A 303 22.86 9.62 -6.08
CA LEU A 303 22.51 8.61 -5.08
C LEU A 303 23.57 8.49 -3.97
N GLU A 304 24.84 8.79 -4.24
CA GLU A 304 25.89 8.88 -3.20
C GLU A 304 25.55 9.89 -2.10
N HIS A 305 24.68 10.86 -2.41
CA HIS A 305 24.24 11.89 -1.48
C HIS A 305 22.79 11.72 -1.05
N ASP A 306 22.14 10.61 -1.40
CA ASP A 306 20.79 10.32 -0.95
C ASP A 306 20.77 9.98 0.55
N GLN A 307 19.91 10.66 1.30
CA GLN A 307 19.83 10.46 2.74
C GLN A 307 19.29 9.08 3.11
N LEU A 308 18.32 8.52 2.39
CA LEU A 308 17.80 7.19 2.71
C LEU A 308 18.88 6.13 2.49
N ARG A 309 19.63 6.23 1.39
CA ARG A 309 20.77 5.35 1.11
C ARG A 309 21.81 5.40 2.23
N THR A 310 22.10 6.60 2.75
CA THR A 310 22.99 6.76 3.90
C THR A 310 22.44 6.03 5.14
N GLU A 311 21.15 6.20 5.46
CA GLU A 311 20.51 5.53 6.60
C GLU A 311 20.45 4.00 6.47
N LEU A 312 20.38 3.48 5.24
CA LEU A 312 20.48 2.04 4.94
C LEU A 312 21.90 1.50 5.15
N MET A 313 22.92 2.28 4.81
CA MET A 313 24.34 1.88 4.91
C MET A 313 24.91 2.01 6.33
N ASP A 314 24.55 3.08 7.05
CA ASP A 314 25.14 3.43 8.35
C ASP A 314 24.46 2.73 9.55
N GLY A 315 23.55 1.79 9.30
CA GLY A 315 22.99 0.90 10.32
C GLY A 315 22.07 1.61 11.34
N GLN A 316 21.21 2.51 10.88
CA GLN A 316 20.26 3.23 11.75
C GLN A 316 18.89 2.55 11.78
N VAL A 317 17.80 3.33 11.65
CA VAL A 317 16.42 2.84 11.72
C VAL A 317 16.07 1.83 10.62
N PHE A 318 16.84 1.83 9.53
CA PHE A 318 16.69 0.93 8.39
C PHE A 318 17.81 -0.11 8.29
N GLU A 319 18.50 -0.40 9.39
CA GLU A 319 19.44 -1.53 9.43
C GLU A 319 18.75 -2.85 8.98
N GLY A 320 19.39 -3.57 8.06
CA GLY A 320 18.87 -4.84 7.50
C GLY A 320 17.80 -4.70 6.42
N TRP A 321 17.36 -3.48 6.08
CA TRP A 321 16.46 -3.24 4.96
C TRP A 321 17.23 -3.17 3.64
N HIS A 322 16.54 -3.49 2.55
CA HIS A 322 17.12 -3.51 1.21
C HIS A 322 16.26 -2.71 0.24
N GLU A 323 16.90 -1.91 -0.60
CA GLU A 323 16.25 -1.17 -1.69
C GLU A 323 16.81 -1.65 -3.03
N GLY A 324 15.94 -1.73 -4.05
CA GLY A 324 16.34 -2.09 -5.40
C GLY A 324 17.20 -1.00 -6.04
N THR A 325 17.95 -1.34 -7.10
CA THR A 325 18.74 -0.36 -7.83
C THR A 325 17.85 0.70 -8.48
N ILE A 326 18.03 1.96 -8.10
CA ILE A 326 17.35 3.11 -8.69
C ILE A 326 18.00 3.45 -10.04
N LYS A 327 17.19 3.41 -11.10
CA LYS A 327 17.61 3.73 -12.49
C LYS A 327 16.71 4.77 -13.16
N PHE A 328 15.96 5.51 -12.36
CA PHE A 328 14.97 6.48 -12.79
C PHE A 328 15.26 7.83 -12.11
N PRO A 329 14.86 8.95 -12.74
CA PRO A 329 15.13 10.29 -12.20
C PRO A 329 14.38 10.52 -10.86
N PRO A 330 14.81 11.52 -10.06
CA PRO A 330 14.09 11.93 -8.85
C PRO A 330 12.58 12.12 -9.05
N THR A 331 11.78 11.69 -8.08
CA THR A 331 10.31 11.67 -8.15
C THR A 331 9.64 12.92 -7.57
N TYR A 332 10.42 13.82 -6.96
CA TYR A 332 9.96 15.07 -6.37
C TYR A 332 10.90 16.21 -6.75
N LYS A 333 10.48 17.46 -6.99
CA LYS A 333 9.11 17.97 -7.14
C LYS A 333 8.90 18.49 -8.55
N TYR A 334 7.86 18.02 -9.22
CA TYR A 334 7.46 18.49 -10.56
C TYR A 334 6.47 19.65 -10.48
N TYR A 335 6.40 20.45 -11.56
CA TYR A 335 5.21 21.26 -11.84
C TYR A 335 4.04 20.34 -12.19
N PRO A 336 2.79 20.66 -11.78
CA PRO A 336 1.64 19.85 -12.18
C PRO A 336 1.53 19.75 -13.71
N ASN A 337 1.25 18.55 -14.22
CA ASN A 337 1.10 18.26 -15.65
C ASN A 337 2.35 18.60 -16.49
N SER A 338 3.55 18.43 -15.92
CA SER A 338 4.82 18.69 -16.59
C SER A 338 5.92 17.79 -16.04
N ASP A 339 6.88 17.46 -16.90
CA ASP A 339 8.13 16.76 -16.53
C ASP A 339 9.22 17.73 -16.04
N GLU A 340 8.89 19.01 -15.89
CA GLU A 340 9.82 20.01 -15.38
C GLU A 340 9.82 20.08 -13.84
N TYR A 341 11.02 20.10 -13.27
CA TYR A 341 11.19 20.27 -11.83
C TYR A 341 10.85 21.70 -11.36
N TYR A 342 10.05 21.77 -10.31
CA TYR A 342 9.66 22.99 -9.63
C TYR A 342 10.87 23.82 -9.17
N GLY A 343 10.85 25.13 -9.41
CA GLY A 343 11.91 26.04 -8.94
C GLY A 343 13.16 26.08 -9.83
N GLY A 344 13.04 25.69 -11.10
CA GLY A 344 14.10 25.74 -12.12
C GLY A 344 14.44 27.15 -12.64
N VAL A 345 15.06 27.24 -13.82
CA VAL A 345 15.68 28.46 -14.40
C VAL A 345 14.70 29.64 -14.52
N GLU A 346 13.40 29.37 -14.70
CA GLU A 346 12.35 30.39 -14.82
C GLU A 346 11.60 30.70 -13.51
N SER A 347 12.10 30.24 -12.37
CA SER A 347 11.40 30.42 -11.10
C SER A 347 11.22 31.90 -10.74
N LYS A 348 9.97 32.27 -10.41
CA LYS A 348 9.62 33.65 -10.09
C LYS A 348 10.36 34.08 -8.82
N LYS A 349 10.85 35.33 -8.80
CA LYS A 349 11.56 35.90 -7.65
C LYS A 349 10.70 35.76 -6.38
N GLY A 350 11.18 34.97 -5.42
CA GLY A 350 10.50 34.71 -4.15
C GLY A 350 9.88 33.31 -4.00
N GLU A 351 9.88 32.46 -5.04
CA GLU A 351 9.43 31.07 -4.91
C GLU A 351 10.41 30.23 -4.10
N LYS A 352 9.88 29.39 -3.19
CA LYS A 352 10.69 28.44 -2.42
C LYS A 352 11.20 27.36 -3.36
N LYS A 353 12.50 27.37 -3.61
CA LYS A 353 13.15 26.32 -4.37
C LYS A 353 13.05 24.98 -3.64
N ARG A 354 12.68 23.94 -4.38
CA ARG A 354 12.58 22.55 -3.91
C ARG A 354 13.53 21.72 -4.76
N PRO A 355 14.74 21.40 -4.27
CA PRO A 355 15.67 20.56 -5.02
C PRO A 355 15.02 19.22 -5.34
N PRO A 356 15.33 18.64 -6.51
CA PRO A 356 14.88 17.29 -6.83
C PRO A 356 15.34 16.25 -5.80
N ALA A 357 14.50 15.27 -5.50
CA ALA A 357 14.79 14.15 -4.60
C ALA A 357 13.93 12.93 -4.96
N TRP A 358 14.38 11.73 -4.58
CA TRP A 358 13.59 10.52 -4.66
C TRP A 358 12.55 10.48 -3.54
#